data_AF-A0A9E5QSK1-F1
#
_entry.id   AF-A0A9E5QSK1-F1
#
_cell.length_a   1.000
_cell.length_b   1.000
_cell.length_c   1.000
_cell.angle_alpha   90.00
_cell.angle_beta   90.00
_cell.angle_gamma   90.00
#
_symmetry.space_group_name_H-M   'P 1'
#
loop_
_entity.id
_entity.type
_entity.pdbx_description
1 polymer ?
#
loop_
_entity_poly.entity_id
_entity_poly.type
_entity_poly.pdbx_seq_one_letter_code
_entity_poly.pdbx_strand_id
1 'polypeptide(L)'
;MRSQKGLAAAAVVIVLIVAAVALLLGRRYFAAEATLDQREVTNANLRRIADALVQFAVLNQRLPCPAAGTSDAGTEDATSPFATCNSPNGVVPWATLTLRRSDAVDGWGRKISYRAFSGSTGLTQTGGASMTDCNTNAAATGAVDATGKCPATRQTPPTAFLAGKGLSVQTDTATSGGYAFVLISHGETGAGAFGAEGGVRAPLPASTILEYRNTQAGTTYDNRTRSAPGVPSTDNAYFDDVVLASSITDVANAAKLAARDWGGPTFGADAITSAGGTPTYNTGQTTLDFGTFTVTAYGDTARSVSFDAAPGAGIGTIGSGSSNPAFITLSRETNEGLTFTFDSPGRYLGITLSLFGDKFGELERVSFDFIVGGSTVRVTKMSCRSGNGRVNFTVTPGGDFTQVSIEPRLTQFFNFYSDFLVADIAQCPSSNPSCRAPGSIPSEDCP
;
A
#
# COMPACT_ATOMS: atom_id res chain seq x y z
N MET A 1 -84.86 -17.81 -32.37
CA MET A 1 -84.00 -18.40 -31.31
C MET A 1 -82.60 -18.88 -31.77
N ARG A 2 -82.22 -18.86 -33.06
CA ARG A 2 -80.85 -19.26 -33.51
C ARG A 2 -79.75 -18.20 -33.31
N SER A 3 -80.09 -16.92 -33.13
CA SER A 3 -79.11 -15.82 -33.03
C SER A 3 -78.53 -15.60 -31.62
N GLN A 4 -79.24 -16.01 -30.55
CA GLN A 4 -78.76 -15.87 -29.16
C GLN A 4 -77.72 -16.91 -28.74
N LYS A 5 -77.66 -18.07 -29.41
CA LYS A 5 -76.64 -19.11 -29.13
C LYS A 5 -75.25 -18.76 -29.70
N GLY A 6 -75.19 -17.91 -30.73
CA GLY A 6 -73.93 -17.44 -31.33
C GLY A 6 -73.24 -16.35 -30.51
N LEU A 7 -74.00 -15.41 -29.92
CA LEU A 7 -73.44 -14.33 -29.09
C LEU A 7 -72.84 -14.84 -27.77
N ALA A 8 -73.52 -15.79 -27.11
CA ALA A 8 -73.04 -16.37 -25.86
C ALA A 8 -71.75 -17.20 -26.06
N ALA A 9 -71.68 -17.96 -27.16
CA ALA A 9 -70.48 -18.72 -27.51
C ALA A 9 -69.29 -17.79 -27.86
N ALA A 10 -69.53 -16.72 -28.62
CA ALA A 10 -68.50 -15.74 -28.95
C ALA A 10 -67.96 -15.01 -27.71
N ALA A 11 -68.83 -14.64 -26.76
CA ALA A 11 -68.41 -13.99 -25.51
C ALA A 11 -67.50 -14.89 -24.65
N VAL A 12 -67.84 -16.18 -24.52
CA VAL A 12 -67.01 -17.14 -23.76
C VAL A 12 -65.65 -17.34 -24.43
N VAL A 13 -65.60 -17.45 -25.75
CA VAL A 13 -64.33 -17.59 -26.49
C VAL A 13 -63.46 -16.34 -26.33
N ILE A 14 -64.03 -15.14 -26.39
CA ILE A 14 -63.29 -13.88 -26.20
C ILE A 14 -62.74 -13.79 -24.77
N VAL A 15 -63.53 -14.13 -23.75
CA VAL A 15 -63.07 -14.14 -22.35
C VAL A 15 -61.92 -15.13 -22.15
N LEU A 16 -61.99 -16.32 -22.76
CA LEU A 16 -60.91 -17.31 -22.70
C LEU A 16 -59.64 -16.84 -23.43
N ILE A 17 -59.78 -16.16 -24.57
CA ILE A 17 -58.63 -15.58 -25.29
C ILE A 17 -58.00 -14.47 -24.45
N VAL A 18 -58.80 -13.57 -23.86
CA VAL A 18 -58.30 -12.49 -23.00
C VAL A 18 -57.62 -13.07 -21.75
N ALA A 19 -58.19 -14.10 -21.13
CA ALA A 19 -57.57 -14.78 -19.99
C ALA A 19 -56.26 -15.47 -20.37
N ALA A 20 -56.20 -16.13 -21.53
CA ALA A 20 -54.97 -16.77 -22.03
C ALA A 20 -53.88 -15.74 -22.36
N VAL A 21 -54.24 -14.61 -22.98
CA VAL A 21 -53.31 -13.50 -23.26
C VAL A 21 -52.84 -12.86 -21.96
N ALA A 22 -53.74 -12.64 -20.98
CA ALA A 22 -53.38 -12.11 -19.67
C ALA A 22 -52.44 -13.05 -18.89
N LEU A 23 -52.65 -14.37 -18.95
CA LEU A 23 -51.76 -15.37 -18.36
C LEU A 23 -50.40 -15.41 -19.05
N LEU A 24 -50.36 -15.33 -20.38
CA LEU A 24 -49.13 -15.31 -21.17
C LEU A 24 -48.30 -14.05 -20.90
N LEU A 25 -48.95 -12.89 -20.85
CA LEU A 25 -48.31 -11.62 -20.51
C LEU A 25 -47.88 -11.62 -19.04
N GLY A 26 -48.77 -12.01 -18.12
CA GLY A 26 -48.49 -12.08 -16.68
C GLY A 26 -47.27 -12.95 -16.35
N ARG A 27 -47.14 -14.12 -17.00
CA ARG A 27 -45.99 -15.02 -16.81
C ARG A 27 -44.66 -14.39 -17.24
N ARG A 28 -44.66 -13.46 -18.20
CA ARG A 28 -43.46 -12.72 -18.62
C ARG A 28 -43.08 -11.63 -17.60
N TYR A 29 -44.07 -10.96 -17.01
CA TYR A 29 -43.85 -9.93 -15.99
C TYR A 29 -43.33 -10.52 -14.68
N PHE A 30 -43.97 -11.57 -14.15
CA PHE A 30 -43.53 -12.20 -12.88
C PHE A 30 -42.14 -12.85 -12.97
N ALA A 31 -41.76 -13.41 -14.13
CA ALA A 31 -40.43 -13.98 -14.32
C ALA A 31 -39.34 -12.89 -14.35
N ALA A 32 -39.65 -11.69 -14.83
CA ALA A 32 -38.71 -10.57 -14.85
C ALA A 32 -38.47 -10.02 -13.43
N GLU A 33 -39.51 -9.86 -12.61
CA GLU A 33 -39.37 -9.40 -11.22
C GLU A 33 -38.50 -10.36 -10.38
N ALA A 34 -38.76 -11.67 -10.44
CA ALA A 34 -37.97 -12.66 -9.70
C ALA A 34 -36.47 -12.63 -10.05
N THR A 35 -36.11 -12.34 -11.31
CA THR A 35 -34.70 -12.24 -11.72
C THR A 35 -34.01 -10.98 -11.22
N LEU A 36 -34.74 -9.87 -11.10
CA LEU A 36 -34.20 -8.63 -10.54
C LEU A 36 -33.88 -8.80 -9.05
N ASP A 37 -34.78 -9.45 -8.30
CA ASP A 37 -34.60 -9.74 -6.88
C ASP A 37 -33.35 -10.62 -6.63
N GLN A 38 -33.13 -11.66 -7.45
CA GLN A 38 -31.98 -12.55 -7.33
C GLN A 38 -30.64 -11.82 -7.54
N ARG A 39 -30.58 -10.93 -8.54
CA ARG A 39 -29.38 -10.11 -8.78
C ARG A 39 -29.15 -9.10 -7.69
N GLU A 40 -30.21 -8.50 -7.14
CA GLU A 40 -30.09 -7.58 -6.02
C GLU A 40 -29.54 -8.29 -4.77
N VAL A 41 -30.08 -9.45 -4.43
CA VAL A 41 -29.55 -10.32 -3.35
C VAL A 41 -28.09 -10.68 -3.60
N THR A 42 -27.75 -11.05 -4.83
CA THR A 42 -26.36 -11.37 -5.22
C THR A 42 -25.44 -10.18 -4.98
N ASN A 43 -25.79 -9.00 -5.49
CA ASN A 43 -24.97 -7.79 -5.31
C ASN A 43 -24.83 -7.41 -3.82
N ALA A 44 -25.89 -7.55 -3.04
CA ALA A 44 -25.84 -7.30 -1.60
C ALA A 44 -24.88 -8.27 -0.88
N ASN A 45 -24.93 -9.56 -1.23
CA ASN A 45 -24.03 -10.57 -0.66
C ASN A 45 -22.57 -10.36 -1.10
N LEU A 46 -22.33 -10.06 -2.39
CA LEU A 46 -20.97 -9.73 -2.87
C LEU A 46 -20.35 -8.56 -2.09
N ARG A 47 -21.12 -7.50 -1.80
CA ARG A 47 -20.65 -6.36 -1.00
C ARG A 47 -20.36 -6.76 0.45
N ARG A 48 -21.25 -7.51 1.09
CA ARG A 48 -21.02 -8.03 2.47
C ARG A 48 -19.76 -8.87 2.57
N ILE A 49 -19.50 -9.71 1.56
CA ILE A 49 -18.30 -10.55 1.51
C ILE A 49 -17.06 -9.69 1.30
N ALA A 50 -17.11 -8.68 0.42
CA ALA A 50 -16.01 -7.75 0.21
C ALA A 50 -15.66 -6.99 1.52
N ASP A 51 -16.65 -6.52 2.26
CA ASP A 51 -16.45 -5.87 3.56
C ASP A 51 -15.81 -6.84 4.57
N ALA A 52 -16.27 -8.09 4.63
CA ALA A 52 -15.68 -9.11 5.51
C ALA A 52 -14.23 -9.45 5.14
N LEU A 53 -13.88 -9.47 3.85
CA LEU A 53 -12.50 -9.65 3.39
C LEU A 53 -11.60 -8.50 3.84
N VAL A 54 -12.08 -7.26 3.80
CA VAL A 54 -11.36 -6.09 4.33
C VAL A 54 -11.18 -6.22 5.85
N GLN A 55 -12.23 -6.57 6.60
CA GLN A 55 -12.14 -6.75 8.06
C GLN A 55 -11.16 -7.87 8.44
N PHE A 56 -11.14 -8.96 7.68
CA PHE A 56 -10.16 -10.02 7.85
C PHE A 56 -8.73 -9.49 7.67
N ALA A 57 -8.51 -8.64 6.65
CA ALA A 57 -7.21 -8.04 6.38
C ALA A 57 -6.77 -7.08 7.51
N VAL A 58 -7.67 -6.34 8.15
CA VAL A 58 -7.36 -5.49 9.31
C VAL A 58 -6.65 -6.29 10.41
N LEU A 59 -7.17 -7.47 10.73
CA LEU A 59 -6.68 -8.28 11.85
C LEU A 59 -5.47 -9.15 11.47
N ASN A 60 -5.44 -9.65 10.23
CA ASN A 60 -4.47 -10.68 9.82
C ASN A 60 -3.38 -10.15 8.88
N GLN A 61 -3.50 -8.91 8.41
CA GLN A 61 -2.59 -8.28 7.44
C GLN A 61 -2.40 -9.09 6.15
N ARG A 62 -3.40 -9.92 5.80
CA ARG A 62 -3.44 -10.81 4.65
C ARG A 62 -4.89 -11.04 4.23
N LEU A 63 -5.09 -11.59 3.05
CA LEU A 63 -6.38 -12.16 2.63
C LEU A 63 -6.46 -13.66 2.98
N PRO A 64 -7.66 -14.21 3.19
CA PRO A 64 -7.81 -15.65 3.35
C PRO A 64 -7.61 -16.36 2.01
N CYS A 65 -7.16 -17.62 2.05
CA CYS A 65 -7.24 -18.49 0.87
C CYS A 65 -8.70 -18.88 0.59
N PRO A 66 -9.08 -19.14 -0.68
CA PRO A 66 -10.40 -19.66 -0.97
C PRO A 66 -10.64 -21.02 -0.29
N ALA A 67 -11.89 -21.29 0.06
CA ALA A 67 -12.31 -22.60 0.57
C ALA A 67 -12.52 -23.60 -0.58
N ALA A 68 -12.40 -24.89 -0.28
CA ALA A 68 -12.75 -25.95 -1.23
C ALA A 68 -14.26 -25.92 -1.56
N GLY A 69 -14.61 -25.68 -2.82
CA GLY A 69 -16.01 -25.53 -3.25
C GLY A 69 -16.88 -26.79 -3.07
N THR A 70 -16.26 -27.96 -3.14
CA THR A 70 -16.90 -29.27 -2.93
C THR A 70 -17.20 -29.56 -1.46
N SER A 71 -16.61 -28.82 -0.52
CA SER A 71 -16.86 -28.93 0.91
C SER A 71 -17.78 -27.81 1.39
N ASP A 72 -18.63 -28.10 2.38
CA ASP A 72 -19.47 -27.10 3.04
C ASP A 72 -18.88 -26.59 4.36
N ALA A 73 -17.60 -26.87 4.64
CA ALA A 73 -16.94 -26.42 5.86
C ALA A 73 -16.77 -24.88 5.93
N GLY A 74 -16.62 -24.22 4.78
CA GLY A 74 -16.45 -22.76 4.71
C GLY A 74 -15.14 -22.23 5.28
N THR A 75 -14.17 -23.10 5.58
CA THR A 75 -12.85 -22.72 6.08
C THR A 75 -11.88 -22.48 4.92
N GLU A 76 -10.99 -21.50 5.06
CA GLU A 76 -9.91 -21.27 4.09
C GLU A 76 -9.08 -22.54 3.88
N ASP A 77 -8.72 -22.82 2.63
CA ASP A 77 -7.96 -24.02 2.25
C ASP A 77 -6.53 -23.64 1.85
N ALA A 78 -5.64 -23.66 2.84
CA ALA A 78 -4.27 -23.19 2.73
C ALA A 78 -3.27 -24.13 3.42
N THR A 79 -2.02 -24.09 2.98
CA THR A 79 -0.88 -24.63 3.73
C THR A 79 -0.14 -23.49 4.42
N SER A 80 0.25 -23.66 5.68
CA SER A 80 1.07 -22.69 6.40
C SER A 80 2.40 -22.47 5.65
N PRO A 81 2.85 -21.22 5.40
CA PRO A 81 2.40 -19.94 5.99
C PRO A 81 1.37 -19.17 5.15
N PHE A 82 0.35 -19.85 4.60
CA PHE A 82 -0.76 -19.30 3.80
C PHE A 82 -0.34 -18.73 2.43
N ALA A 83 0.90 -18.99 2.00
CA ALA A 83 1.39 -18.62 0.68
C ALA A 83 0.73 -19.45 -0.45
N THR A 84 0.41 -20.72 -0.18
CA THR A 84 -0.19 -21.62 -1.17
C THR A 84 -1.62 -21.96 -0.77
N CYS A 85 -2.57 -21.56 -1.61
CA CYS A 85 -3.96 -21.97 -1.50
C CYS A 85 -4.17 -23.28 -2.25
N ASN A 86 -4.73 -24.31 -1.60
CA ASN A 86 -4.92 -25.61 -2.23
C ASN A 86 -6.13 -25.63 -3.19
N SER A 87 -7.06 -24.68 -2.99
CA SER A 87 -8.26 -24.51 -3.82
C SER A 87 -8.27 -23.12 -4.51
N PRO A 88 -7.35 -22.80 -5.44
CA PRO A 88 -7.24 -21.46 -6.02
C PRO A 88 -8.47 -21.02 -6.86
N ASN A 89 -9.25 -21.96 -7.39
CA ASN A 89 -10.56 -21.74 -8.03
C ASN A 89 -11.75 -21.97 -7.08
N GLY A 90 -11.51 -21.88 -5.77
CA GLY A 90 -12.49 -22.19 -4.73
C GLY A 90 -13.60 -21.16 -4.55
N VAL A 91 -14.23 -21.25 -3.39
CA VAL A 91 -15.37 -20.42 -2.98
C VAL A 91 -15.03 -19.55 -1.79
N VAL A 92 -15.93 -18.62 -1.47
CA VAL A 92 -15.79 -17.75 -0.30
C VAL A 92 -15.66 -18.59 0.99
N PRO A 93 -14.58 -18.38 1.78
CA PRO A 93 -14.37 -19.09 3.04
C PRO A 93 -15.22 -18.45 4.15
N TRP A 94 -16.54 -18.64 4.07
CA TRP A 94 -17.52 -17.95 4.91
C TRP A 94 -17.31 -18.16 6.42
N ALA A 95 -16.88 -19.34 6.84
CA ALA A 95 -16.63 -19.64 8.25
C ALA A 95 -15.37 -18.90 8.75
N THR A 96 -14.30 -18.88 7.94
CA THR A 96 -13.09 -18.09 8.24
C THR A 96 -13.38 -16.59 8.27
N LEU A 97 -14.28 -16.12 7.42
CA LEU A 97 -14.74 -14.72 7.38
C LEU A 97 -15.79 -14.40 8.44
N THR A 98 -16.19 -15.36 9.29
CA THR A 98 -17.23 -15.20 10.31
C THR A 98 -18.59 -14.75 9.75
N LEU A 99 -18.84 -15.05 8.47
CA LEU A 99 -20.10 -14.80 7.80
C LEU A 99 -21.09 -15.93 8.07
N ARG A 100 -22.38 -15.66 7.90
CA ARG A 100 -23.35 -16.75 7.83
C ARG A 100 -23.20 -17.44 6.49
N ARG A 101 -23.42 -18.75 6.46
CA ARG A 101 -23.44 -19.52 5.22
C ARG A 101 -24.39 -18.94 4.16
N SER A 102 -25.53 -18.40 4.57
CA SER A 102 -26.50 -17.73 3.68
C SER A 102 -25.97 -16.47 3.01
N ASP A 103 -24.96 -15.83 3.59
CA ASP A 103 -24.38 -14.59 3.05
C ASP A 103 -23.32 -14.89 1.97
N ALA A 104 -22.89 -16.15 1.86
CA ALA A 104 -21.86 -16.63 0.91
C ALA A 104 -22.44 -17.40 -0.29
N VAL A 105 -23.76 -17.31 -0.50
CA VAL A 105 -24.45 -17.81 -1.69
C VAL A 105 -25.03 -16.66 -2.50
N ASP A 106 -25.18 -16.86 -3.80
CA ASP A 106 -25.85 -15.93 -4.70
C ASP A 106 -27.39 -16.04 -4.58
N GLY A 107 -28.11 -15.17 -5.28
CA GLY A 107 -29.57 -15.14 -5.28
C GLY A 107 -30.24 -16.40 -5.84
N TRP A 108 -29.49 -17.24 -6.54
CA TRP A 108 -29.94 -18.55 -7.05
C TRP A 108 -29.55 -19.71 -6.11
N GLY A 109 -28.97 -19.42 -4.94
CA GLY A 109 -28.64 -20.39 -3.92
C GLY A 109 -27.36 -21.19 -4.21
N ARG A 110 -26.43 -20.68 -5.02
CA ARG A 110 -25.13 -21.33 -5.29
C ARG A 110 -24.00 -20.56 -4.63
N LYS A 111 -22.90 -21.24 -4.30
CA LYS A 111 -21.77 -20.59 -3.62
C LYS A 111 -21.11 -19.54 -4.50
N ILE A 112 -20.76 -18.41 -3.89
CA ILE A 112 -19.98 -17.37 -4.55
C ILE A 112 -18.52 -17.84 -4.66
N SER A 113 -17.98 -17.79 -5.87
CA SER A 113 -16.58 -18.08 -6.15
C SER A 113 -15.70 -16.91 -5.72
N TYR A 114 -14.54 -17.21 -5.15
CA TYR A 114 -13.58 -16.22 -4.66
C TYR A 114 -12.20 -16.51 -5.22
N ARG A 115 -11.51 -15.45 -5.67
CA ARG A 115 -10.17 -15.48 -6.22
C ARG A 115 -9.34 -14.47 -5.48
N ALA A 116 -8.17 -14.86 -5.01
CA ALA A 116 -7.21 -13.99 -4.35
C ALA A 116 -5.88 -14.05 -5.10
N PHE A 117 -5.14 -12.95 -5.13
CA PHE A 117 -3.76 -12.99 -5.59
C PHE A 117 -2.88 -13.70 -4.55
N SER A 118 -2.69 -15.01 -4.71
CA SER A 118 -1.91 -15.86 -3.78
C SER A 118 -0.48 -16.11 -4.28
N GLY A 119 0.30 -16.90 -3.53
CA GLY A 119 1.69 -17.25 -3.84
C GLY A 119 2.68 -16.72 -2.82
N SER A 120 3.97 -17.02 -3.01
CA SER A 120 5.06 -16.57 -2.13
C SER A 120 5.24 -15.05 -2.08
N THR A 121 4.75 -14.34 -3.09
CA THR A 121 4.68 -12.87 -3.14
C THR A 121 3.24 -12.34 -3.09
N GLY A 122 2.28 -13.23 -2.84
CA GLY A 122 0.84 -12.93 -2.86
C GLY A 122 0.36 -12.14 -1.64
N LEU A 123 -0.94 -11.92 -1.60
CA LEU A 123 -1.66 -11.24 -0.52
C LEU A 123 -2.21 -12.21 0.54
N THR A 124 -2.19 -13.52 0.26
CA THR A 124 -2.70 -14.55 1.18
C THR A 124 -1.67 -14.99 2.21
N GLN A 125 -0.38 -14.78 1.96
CA GLN A 125 0.69 -15.02 2.94
C GLN A 125 0.62 -14.03 4.11
N THR A 126 1.19 -14.42 5.26
CA THR A 126 1.30 -13.54 6.44
C THR A 126 1.93 -12.19 6.11
N GLY A 127 1.23 -11.09 6.41
CA GLY A 127 1.68 -9.71 6.13
C GLY A 127 1.66 -9.32 4.65
N GLY A 128 1.19 -10.20 3.75
CA GLY A 128 1.23 -9.98 2.31
C GLY A 128 0.34 -8.85 1.80
N ALA A 129 -0.68 -8.46 2.57
CA ALA A 129 -1.57 -7.34 2.26
C ALA A 129 -1.17 -6.03 2.97
N SER A 130 -0.13 -6.05 3.81
CA SER A 130 0.32 -4.85 4.52
C SER A 130 1.24 -4.00 3.66
N MET A 131 0.87 -2.73 3.45
CA MET A 131 1.74 -1.73 2.85
C MET A 131 2.29 -0.74 3.90
N THR A 132 2.12 -1.01 5.20
CA THR A 132 2.43 -0.04 6.24
C THR A 132 3.89 0.39 6.28
N ASP A 133 4.82 -0.49 5.90
CA ASP A 133 6.26 -0.17 5.80
C ASP A 133 6.67 0.35 4.40
N CYS A 134 5.73 0.48 3.46
CA CYS A 134 6.00 1.18 2.21
C CYS A 134 5.98 2.69 2.43
N ASN A 135 6.80 3.42 1.68
CA ASN A 135 7.02 4.84 1.85
C ASN A 135 6.50 5.65 0.67
N THR A 136 5.49 6.49 0.89
CA THR A 136 4.92 7.35 -0.16
C THR A 136 5.78 8.55 -0.49
N ASN A 137 6.90 8.77 0.21
CA ASN A 137 7.83 9.83 -0.10
C ASN A 137 8.42 9.67 -1.51
N ALA A 138 8.51 10.76 -2.27
CA ALA A 138 9.01 10.73 -3.64
C ALA A 138 10.49 10.30 -3.76
N ALA A 139 11.27 10.44 -2.69
CA ALA A 139 12.67 10.01 -2.64
C ALA A 139 12.86 8.52 -2.31
N ALA A 140 11.79 7.77 -2.04
CA ALA A 140 11.85 6.35 -1.74
C ALA A 140 12.22 5.52 -2.99
N THR A 141 13.38 4.88 -2.98
CA THR A 141 13.92 4.11 -4.13
C THR A 141 14.22 2.63 -3.83
N GLY A 142 13.86 2.16 -2.63
CA GLY A 142 14.11 0.78 -2.18
C GLY A 142 13.28 -0.28 -2.91
N ALA A 143 13.75 -1.53 -2.87
CA ALA A 143 13.06 -2.69 -3.43
C ALA A 143 12.20 -3.41 -2.38
N VAL A 144 11.32 -4.30 -2.82
CA VAL A 144 10.66 -5.28 -1.94
C VAL A 144 11.65 -6.38 -1.49
N ASP A 145 11.34 -7.06 -0.39
CA ASP A 145 12.09 -8.25 0.03
C ASP A 145 11.82 -9.48 -0.88
N ALA A 146 12.48 -10.61 -0.59
CA ALA A 146 12.32 -11.86 -1.34
C ALA A 146 10.90 -12.44 -1.29
N THR A 147 10.06 -11.99 -0.34
CA THR A 147 8.64 -12.36 -0.23
C THR A 147 7.71 -11.30 -0.82
N GLY A 148 8.26 -10.28 -1.49
CA GLY A 148 7.52 -9.21 -2.13
C GLY A 148 6.88 -8.22 -1.16
N LYS A 149 7.41 -8.04 0.06
CA LYS A 149 6.90 -7.07 1.05
C LYS A 149 7.82 -5.86 1.14
N CYS A 150 7.29 -4.74 1.63
CA CYS A 150 8.11 -3.58 1.97
C CYS A 150 8.93 -3.90 3.24
N PRO A 151 10.27 -3.88 3.19
CA PRO A 151 11.09 -4.16 4.36
C PRO A 151 10.96 -3.06 5.41
N ALA A 152 11.30 -3.38 6.66
CA ALA A 152 11.28 -2.43 7.78
C ALA A 152 12.22 -1.22 7.62
N THR A 153 13.08 -1.21 6.59
CA THR A 153 13.90 -0.04 6.22
C THR A 153 13.08 1.13 5.69
N ARG A 154 11.82 0.89 5.27
CA ARG A 154 10.87 1.92 4.84
C ARG A 154 11.37 2.82 3.72
N GLN A 155 12.12 2.23 2.80
CA GLN A 155 12.60 2.91 1.59
C GLN A 155 11.83 2.47 0.33
N THR A 156 10.95 1.49 0.42
CA THR A 156 10.25 0.92 -0.74
C THR A 156 9.03 1.74 -1.11
N PRO A 157 8.94 2.29 -2.34
CA PRO A 157 7.76 3.02 -2.77
C PRO A 157 6.57 2.06 -3.00
N PRO A 158 5.31 2.54 -2.89
CA PRO A 158 4.13 1.73 -3.17
C PRO A 158 4.12 1.09 -4.55
N THR A 159 4.71 1.76 -5.55
CA THR A 159 4.81 1.25 -6.92
C THR A 159 5.65 -0.02 -7.00
N ALA A 160 6.75 -0.11 -6.25
CA ALA A 160 7.58 -1.31 -6.19
C ALA A 160 6.86 -2.47 -5.47
N PHE A 161 6.04 -2.17 -4.45
CA PHE A 161 5.20 -3.18 -3.81
C PHE A 161 4.13 -3.74 -4.75
N LEU A 162 3.47 -2.88 -5.53
CA LEU A 162 2.37 -3.26 -6.42
C LEU A 162 2.86 -3.93 -7.72
N ALA A 163 4.15 -3.77 -8.07
CA ALA A 163 4.72 -4.30 -9.30
C ALA A 163 4.53 -5.82 -9.41
N GLY A 164 3.88 -6.25 -10.50
CA GLY A 164 3.62 -7.67 -10.76
C GLY A 164 2.59 -8.31 -9.82
N LYS A 165 1.89 -7.53 -8.99
CA LYS A 165 0.86 -8.03 -8.09
C LYS A 165 -0.56 -7.80 -8.60
N GLY A 166 -1.44 -8.70 -8.18
CA GLY A 166 -2.88 -8.58 -8.37
C GLY A 166 -3.42 -9.40 -9.52
N LEU A 167 -4.74 -9.60 -9.46
CA LEU A 167 -5.55 -10.19 -10.50
C LEU A 167 -5.92 -9.11 -11.53
N SER A 168 -6.41 -9.55 -12.68
CA SER A 168 -6.91 -8.70 -13.75
C SER A 168 -8.38 -8.97 -14.02
N VAL A 169 -9.11 -7.93 -14.38
CA VAL A 169 -10.52 -8.01 -14.80
C VAL A 169 -10.64 -7.46 -16.21
N GLN A 170 -11.22 -8.26 -17.09
CA GLN A 170 -11.53 -7.94 -18.47
C GLN A 170 -12.99 -7.47 -18.57
N THR A 171 -13.16 -6.23 -19.02
CA THR A 171 -14.44 -5.63 -19.39
C THR A 171 -14.63 -5.69 -20.90
N ASP A 172 -15.76 -5.18 -21.41
CA ASP A 172 -16.02 -5.11 -22.85
C ASP A 172 -14.98 -4.31 -23.63
N THR A 173 -14.36 -3.31 -22.98
CA THR A 173 -13.47 -2.35 -23.65
C THR A 173 -12.03 -2.41 -23.18
N ALA A 174 -11.74 -2.95 -22.00
CA ALA A 174 -10.39 -2.92 -21.42
C ALA A 174 -10.12 -4.06 -20.41
N THR A 175 -8.85 -4.42 -20.28
CA THR A 175 -8.32 -5.20 -19.15
C THR A 175 -7.73 -4.25 -18.12
N SER A 176 -8.14 -4.37 -16.86
CA SER A 176 -7.53 -3.62 -15.74
C SER A 176 -6.88 -4.60 -14.77
N GLY A 177 -5.66 -4.31 -14.31
CA GLY A 177 -4.92 -5.12 -13.33
C GLY A 177 -4.95 -4.55 -11.92
N GLY A 178 -4.22 -5.17 -11.00
CA GLY A 178 -4.02 -4.67 -9.63
C GLY A 178 -5.17 -5.00 -8.66
N TYR A 179 -6.00 -5.99 -8.97
CA TYR A 179 -7.08 -6.44 -8.10
C TYR A 179 -6.57 -7.37 -6.99
N ALA A 180 -6.92 -7.09 -5.75
CA ALA A 180 -6.59 -7.94 -4.61
C ALA A 180 -7.38 -9.26 -4.66
N PHE A 181 -8.68 -9.14 -4.96
CA PHE A 181 -9.58 -10.26 -5.10
C PHE A 181 -10.67 -10.02 -6.14
N VAL A 182 -11.27 -11.13 -6.58
CA VAL A 182 -12.46 -11.16 -7.43
C VAL A 182 -13.49 -12.12 -6.82
N LEU A 183 -14.73 -11.65 -6.69
CA LEU A 183 -15.90 -12.41 -6.28
C LEU A 183 -16.81 -12.61 -7.50
N ILE A 184 -17.30 -13.83 -7.67
CA ILE A 184 -18.03 -14.25 -8.87
C ILE A 184 -19.27 -15.04 -8.46
N SER A 185 -20.45 -14.55 -8.84
CA SER A 185 -21.65 -15.38 -8.98
C SER A 185 -21.77 -15.81 -10.44
N HIS A 186 -22.03 -17.09 -10.67
CA HIS A 186 -22.15 -17.69 -12.01
C HIS A 186 -23.53 -17.45 -12.67
N GLY A 187 -24.20 -16.35 -12.30
CA GLY A 187 -25.37 -15.81 -13.00
C GLY A 187 -26.57 -16.74 -13.17
N GLU A 188 -27.53 -16.42 -14.03
CA GLU A 188 -28.77 -17.22 -14.12
C GLU A 188 -28.51 -18.70 -14.47
N THR A 189 -27.53 -18.98 -15.34
CA THR A 189 -27.21 -20.35 -15.79
C THR A 189 -26.52 -21.20 -14.73
N GLY A 190 -25.68 -20.59 -13.89
CA GLY A 190 -24.89 -21.30 -12.88
C GLY A 190 -23.78 -22.15 -13.44
N ALA A 191 -23.36 -21.91 -14.68
CA ALA A 191 -22.34 -22.72 -15.35
C ALA A 191 -21.04 -22.70 -14.54
N GLY A 192 -20.56 -23.86 -14.10
CA GLY A 192 -19.36 -23.97 -13.26
C GLY A 192 -19.51 -23.56 -11.78
N ALA A 193 -20.72 -23.27 -11.31
CA ALA A 193 -21.01 -22.97 -9.90
C ALA A 193 -20.92 -24.21 -9.00
N PHE A 194 -20.66 -23.99 -7.70
CA PHE A 194 -20.78 -25.04 -6.68
C PHE A 194 -22.13 -24.94 -5.97
N GLY A 195 -22.77 -26.09 -5.72
CA GLY A 195 -24.01 -26.18 -4.97
C GLY A 195 -23.87 -25.69 -3.51
N ALA A 196 -24.96 -25.22 -2.92
CA ALA A 196 -24.98 -24.64 -1.57
C ALA A 196 -24.39 -25.58 -0.50
N GLU A 197 -24.75 -26.87 -0.56
CA GLU A 197 -24.42 -27.92 0.43
C GLU A 197 -23.08 -28.63 0.16
N GLY A 198 -22.25 -28.08 -0.73
CA GLY A 198 -21.07 -28.80 -1.22
C GLY A 198 -21.44 -29.86 -2.26
N GLY A 199 -20.50 -30.75 -2.57
CA GLY A 199 -20.68 -31.77 -3.59
C GLY A 199 -20.46 -31.27 -5.02
N VAL A 200 -21.42 -31.56 -5.90
CA VAL A 200 -21.24 -31.50 -7.36
C VAL A 200 -21.16 -30.05 -7.85
N ARG A 201 -20.11 -29.78 -8.61
CA ARG A 201 -19.96 -28.56 -9.40
C ARG A 201 -20.81 -28.68 -10.67
N ALA A 202 -21.55 -27.62 -11.00
CA ALA A 202 -22.30 -27.55 -12.25
C ALA A 202 -21.35 -27.72 -13.45
N PRO A 203 -21.86 -28.25 -14.60
CA PRO A 203 -21.07 -28.36 -15.82
C PRO A 203 -20.41 -27.03 -16.16
N LEU A 204 -19.15 -27.11 -16.60
CA LEU A 204 -18.44 -25.94 -17.10
C LEU A 204 -19.06 -25.45 -18.41
N PRO A 205 -19.10 -24.14 -18.66
CA PRO A 205 -19.40 -23.63 -19.99
C PRO A 205 -18.29 -24.05 -20.96
N ALA A 206 -18.56 -24.03 -22.26
CA ALA A 206 -17.54 -24.33 -23.26
C ALA A 206 -16.38 -23.32 -23.19
N SER A 207 -15.15 -23.76 -23.47
CA SER A 207 -13.95 -22.91 -23.32
C SER A 207 -13.90 -21.68 -24.22
N THR A 208 -14.76 -21.62 -25.23
CA THR A 208 -14.92 -20.49 -26.15
C THR A 208 -15.89 -19.42 -25.65
N ILE A 209 -16.65 -19.70 -24.58
CA ILE A 209 -17.63 -18.79 -23.98
C ILE A 209 -16.94 -17.90 -22.95
N LEU A 210 -17.34 -16.63 -22.88
CA LEU A 210 -16.75 -15.62 -21.98
C LEU A 210 -16.73 -16.07 -20.50
N GLU A 211 -17.81 -16.69 -20.02
CA GLU A 211 -17.95 -17.18 -18.64
C GLU A 211 -16.94 -18.27 -18.27
N TYR A 212 -16.34 -18.98 -19.23
CA TYR A 212 -15.39 -20.04 -18.94
C TYR A 212 -14.25 -19.56 -18.06
N ARG A 213 -13.71 -18.36 -18.30
CA ARG A 213 -12.58 -17.84 -17.53
C ARG A 213 -12.93 -17.67 -16.05
N ASN A 214 -14.17 -17.30 -15.73
CA ASN A 214 -14.67 -17.13 -14.37
C ASN A 214 -14.72 -18.43 -13.57
N THR A 215 -14.67 -19.57 -14.26
CA THR A 215 -14.64 -20.91 -13.66
C THR A 215 -13.21 -21.42 -13.35
N GLN A 216 -12.16 -20.71 -13.76
CA GLN A 216 -10.77 -21.19 -13.71
C GLN A 216 -9.96 -20.66 -12.51
N ALA A 217 -8.80 -21.27 -12.28
CA ALA A 217 -7.76 -20.83 -11.34
C ALA A 217 -6.71 -19.93 -12.04
N GLY A 218 -7.18 -18.85 -12.68
CA GLY A 218 -6.34 -17.96 -13.49
C GLY A 218 -5.93 -16.66 -12.79
N THR A 219 -5.33 -15.75 -13.54
CA THR A 219 -5.02 -14.39 -13.08
C THR A 219 -5.93 -13.33 -13.70
N THR A 220 -6.69 -13.67 -14.74
CA THR A 220 -7.63 -12.77 -15.42
C THR A 220 -9.04 -13.34 -15.33
N TYR A 221 -10.03 -12.47 -15.12
CA TYR A 221 -11.46 -12.82 -15.00
C TYR A 221 -12.30 -11.86 -15.84
N ASP A 222 -13.51 -12.26 -16.23
CA ASP A 222 -14.38 -11.47 -17.11
C ASP A 222 -15.50 -10.80 -16.30
N ASN A 223 -15.71 -9.50 -16.52
CA ASN A 223 -16.85 -8.73 -16.03
C ASN A 223 -17.44 -7.96 -17.21
N ARG A 224 -18.36 -8.60 -17.92
CA ARG A 224 -18.89 -8.14 -19.21
C ARG A 224 -20.31 -7.61 -19.05
N THR A 225 -20.77 -6.87 -20.05
CA THR A 225 -22.19 -6.53 -20.14
C THR A 225 -23.01 -7.81 -20.24
N ARG A 226 -24.06 -7.91 -19.41
CA ARG A 226 -24.98 -9.04 -19.42
C ARG A 226 -25.59 -9.21 -20.81
N SER A 227 -25.65 -10.44 -21.30
CA SER A 227 -26.34 -10.77 -22.55
C SER A 227 -27.81 -10.37 -22.52
N ALA A 228 -28.31 -9.91 -23.68
CA ALA A 228 -29.71 -9.57 -23.83
C ALA A 228 -30.62 -10.81 -23.65
N PRO A 229 -31.88 -10.63 -23.19
CA PRO A 229 -32.82 -11.74 -23.08
C PRO A 229 -32.97 -12.49 -24.42
N GLY A 230 -32.85 -13.82 -24.38
CA GLY A 230 -33.01 -14.70 -25.54
C GLY A 230 -31.71 -15.09 -26.25
N VAL A 231 -30.56 -14.52 -25.88
CA VAL A 231 -29.25 -15.03 -26.32
C VAL A 231 -29.03 -16.41 -25.68
N PRO A 232 -28.73 -17.47 -26.46
CA PRO A 232 -28.48 -18.80 -25.90
C PRO A 232 -27.21 -18.85 -25.05
N SER A 233 -27.23 -19.65 -23.97
CA SER A 233 -26.06 -19.86 -23.10
C SER A 233 -24.91 -20.64 -23.76
N THR A 234 -25.08 -21.04 -25.02
CA THR A 234 -24.04 -21.68 -25.85
C THR A 234 -23.35 -20.70 -26.79
N ASP A 235 -23.81 -19.44 -26.85
CA ASP A 235 -23.17 -18.41 -27.66
C ASP A 235 -21.81 -18.04 -27.05
N ASN A 236 -20.79 -17.85 -27.89
CA ASN A 236 -19.45 -17.47 -27.43
C ASN A 236 -19.44 -16.11 -26.73
N ALA A 237 -20.39 -15.21 -27.05
CA ALA A 237 -20.55 -13.91 -26.42
C ALA A 237 -21.52 -13.92 -25.23
N TYR A 238 -22.00 -15.10 -24.80
CA TYR A 238 -22.89 -15.21 -23.65
C TYR A 238 -22.19 -14.83 -22.34
N PHE A 239 -22.86 -14.04 -21.51
CA PHE A 239 -22.41 -13.63 -20.19
C PHE A 239 -23.60 -13.24 -19.30
N ASP A 240 -23.80 -13.94 -18.20
CA ASP A 240 -24.78 -13.65 -17.17
C ASP A 240 -24.20 -13.56 -15.75
N ASP A 241 -22.92 -13.88 -15.59
CA ASP A 241 -22.16 -13.75 -14.34
C ASP A 241 -22.27 -12.34 -13.71
N VAL A 242 -22.19 -12.31 -12.38
CA VAL A 242 -22.10 -11.06 -11.60
C VAL A 242 -20.76 -11.05 -10.88
N VAL A 243 -19.95 -10.04 -11.18
CA VAL A 243 -18.56 -9.97 -10.71
C VAL A 243 -18.32 -8.68 -9.92
N LEU A 244 -17.70 -8.84 -8.75
CA LEU A 244 -17.18 -7.73 -7.94
C LEU A 244 -15.69 -7.94 -7.74
N ALA A 245 -14.88 -6.92 -8.01
CA ALA A 245 -13.45 -6.94 -7.76
C ALA A 245 -13.04 -5.71 -6.95
N SER A 246 -12.03 -5.84 -6.09
CA SER A 246 -11.49 -4.74 -5.30
C SER A 246 -9.98 -4.63 -5.50
N SER A 247 -9.47 -3.42 -5.70
CA SER A 247 -8.04 -3.20 -5.93
C SER A 247 -7.21 -3.44 -4.67
N ILE A 248 -5.92 -3.72 -4.84
CA ILE A 248 -4.99 -3.85 -3.71
C ILE A 248 -4.97 -2.56 -2.90
N THR A 249 -4.94 -1.41 -3.57
CA THR A 249 -4.95 -0.09 -2.93
C THR A 249 -6.23 0.17 -2.14
N ASP A 250 -7.40 -0.19 -2.68
CA ASP A 250 -8.67 0.02 -1.97
C ASP A 250 -8.76 -0.85 -0.72
N VAL A 251 -8.37 -2.12 -0.82
CA VAL A 251 -8.32 -3.03 0.33
C VAL A 251 -7.35 -2.52 1.39
N ALA A 252 -6.13 -2.11 0.99
CA ALA A 252 -5.14 -1.59 1.92
C ALA A 252 -5.61 -0.30 2.62
N ASN A 253 -6.23 0.62 1.86
CA ASN A 253 -6.80 1.86 2.40
C ASN A 253 -7.94 1.59 3.40
N ALA A 254 -8.89 0.73 3.01
CA ALA A 254 -10.03 0.39 3.85
C ALA A 254 -9.60 -0.37 5.12
N ALA A 255 -8.58 -1.24 5.01
CA ALA A 255 -8.02 -1.99 6.13
C ALA A 255 -7.03 -1.20 7.01
N LYS A 256 -6.77 0.09 6.72
CA LYS A 256 -5.75 0.92 7.40
C LYS A 256 -4.32 0.35 7.30
N LEU A 257 -4.06 -0.40 6.24
CA LEU A 257 -2.77 -0.99 5.89
C LEU A 257 -2.05 -0.25 4.76
N ALA A 258 -2.58 0.90 4.33
CA ALA A 258 -1.97 1.72 3.29
C ALA A 258 -0.54 2.14 3.63
N ALA A 259 0.23 2.42 2.57
CA ALA A 259 1.53 3.05 2.67
C ALA A 259 1.44 4.41 3.36
N ARG A 260 2.54 4.82 3.98
CA ARG A 260 2.64 6.04 4.77
C ARG A 260 3.80 6.87 4.26
N ASP A 261 3.75 8.18 4.47
CA ASP A 261 4.94 9.00 4.31
C ASP A 261 5.81 8.77 5.53
N TRP A 262 6.90 8.04 5.35
CA TRP A 262 7.92 7.84 6.39
C TRP A 262 9.03 8.90 6.31
N GLY A 263 8.84 9.92 5.47
CA GLY A 263 9.86 10.85 5.02
C GLY A 263 10.92 10.20 4.15
N GLY A 264 11.68 10.99 3.40
CA GLY A 264 12.85 10.54 2.65
C GLY A 264 14.08 11.18 3.25
N PRO A 265 15.21 10.47 3.43
CA PRO A 265 16.42 11.13 3.89
C PRO A 265 16.75 12.25 2.90
N THR A 266 16.88 13.49 3.39
CA THR A 266 17.31 14.62 2.56
C THR A 266 18.62 14.30 1.83
N PHE A 267 19.43 13.41 2.41
CA PHE A 267 20.69 12.94 1.85
C PHE A 267 20.58 11.48 1.38
N GLY A 268 20.26 11.29 0.10
CA GLY A 268 20.37 10.03 -0.64
C GLY A 268 21.30 10.18 -1.85
N ALA A 269 21.74 9.06 -2.45
CA ALA A 269 22.69 9.09 -3.58
C ALA A 269 22.20 9.95 -4.77
N ASP A 270 20.90 9.87 -5.08
CA ASP A 270 20.28 10.68 -6.13
C ASP A 270 20.25 12.16 -5.75
N ALA A 271 19.99 12.48 -4.48
CA ALA A 271 20.00 13.86 -3.97
C ALA A 271 21.40 14.45 -4.00
N ILE A 272 22.43 13.68 -3.60
CA ILE A 272 23.84 14.09 -3.69
C ILE A 272 24.23 14.37 -5.14
N THR A 273 23.84 13.49 -6.06
CA THR A 273 24.11 13.65 -7.49
C THR A 273 23.42 14.89 -8.05
N SER A 274 22.14 15.09 -7.70
CA SER A 274 21.35 16.25 -8.11
C SER A 274 21.93 17.56 -7.57
N ALA A 275 22.53 17.52 -6.38
CA ALA A 275 23.20 18.64 -5.75
C ALA A 275 24.62 18.93 -6.29
N GLY A 276 25.06 18.19 -7.32
CA GLY A 276 26.36 18.37 -7.99
C GLY A 276 27.52 17.57 -7.39
N GLY A 277 27.24 16.68 -6.43
CA GLY A 277 28.21 15.80 -5.79
C GLY A 277 28.36 14.45 -6.50
N THR A 278 29.48 13.78 -6.26
CA THR A 278 29.66 12.36 -6.60
C THR A 278 29.16 11.51 -5.43
N PRO A 279 28.25 10.53 -5.60
CA PRO A 279 27.70 9.75 -4.49
C PRO A 279 28.67 8.67 -3.99
N THR A 280 29.86 9.09 -3.56
CA THR A 280 30.89 8.29 -2.88
C THR A 280 31.24 8.94 -1.53
N TYR A 281 32.10 8.31 -0.72
CA TYR A 281 32.52 8.85 0.58
C TYR A 281 32.97 10.31 0.53
N ASN A 282 33.61 10.73 -0.56
CA ASN A 282 33.93 12.12 -0.83
C ASN A 282 33.10 12.59 -2.02
N THR A 283 32.26 13.59 -1.82
CA THR A 283 31.40 14.09 -2.90
C THR A 283 32.16 14.91 -3.93
N GLY A 284 33.41 15.28 -3.62
CA GLY A 284 34.24 16.17 -4.44
C GLY A 284 33.85 17.64 -4.34
N GLN A 285 32.81 17.98 -3.58
CA GLN A 285 32.29 19.34 -3.46
C GLN A 285 32.44 19.85 -2.04
N THR A 286 32.94 21.08 -1.89
CA THR A 286 32.88 21.79 -0.59
C THR A 286 31.47 22.30 -0.30
N THR A 287 30.68 22.62 -1.32
CA THR A 287 29.29 23.06 -1.20
C THR A 287 28.38 22.24 -2.11
N LEU A 288 27.26 21.77 -1.59
CA LEU A 288 26.21 21.10 -2.34
C LEU A 288 24.92 21.94 -2.27
N ASP A 289 24.19 21.99 -3.38
CA ASP A 289 22.93 22.74 -3.49
C ASP A 289 21.75 21.79 -3.65
N PHE A 290 20.90 21.71 -2.62
CA PHE A 290 19.71 20.86 -2.61
C PHE A 290 18.46 21.62 -3.10
N GLY A 291 18.64 22.79 -3.71
CA GLY A 291 17.62 23.59 -4.38
C GLY A 291 16.71 24.41 -3.48
N THR A 292 16.58 24.05 -2.20
CA THR A 292 15.88 24.84 -1.16
C THR A 292 16.81 25.32 -0.05
N PHE A 293 18.01 24.77 -0.03
CA PHE A 293 19.11 25.16 0.83
C PHE A 293 20.42 24.66 0.23
N THR A 294 21.51 25.30 0.64
CA THR A 294 22.88 24.85 0.37
C THR A 294 23.51 24.34 1.65
N VAL A 295 24.44 23.39 1.52
CA VAL A 295 25.28 22.92 2.63
C VAL A 295 26.75 23.11 2.27
N THR A 296 27.51 23.72 3.17
CA THR A 296 28.95 23.97 2.99
C THR A 296 29.75 23.29 4.09
N ALA A 297 30.72 22.47 3.70
CA ALA A 297 31.69 21.83 4.59
C ALA A 297 32.80 22.81 5.00
N TYR A 298 33.21 22.74 6.27
CA TYR A 298 34.37 23.47 6.78
C TYR A 298 35.12 22.66 7.83
N GLY A 299 36.34 23.11 8.15
CA GLY A 299 37.22 22.57 9.19
C GLY A 299 38.54 23.33 9.21
N ASP A 300 39.50 22.89 10.04
CA ASP A 300 40.83 23.51 10.14
C ASP A 300 41.64 23.45 8.83
N THR A 301 41.28 22.53 7.93
CA THR A 301 41.85 22.38 6.58
C THR A 301 40.73 22.28 5.54
N ALA A 302 41.07 22.33 4.25
CA ALA A 302 40.10 22.21 3.18
C ALA A 302 39.29 20.89 3.29
N ARG A 303 37.95 21.01 3.30
CA ARG A 303 37.01 19.90 3.39
C ARG A 303 36.08 19.86 2.19
N SER A 304 35.66 18.65 1.86
CA SER A 304 34.51 18.35 1.02
C SER A 304 33.38 17.84 1.90
N VAL A 305 32.14 17.97 1.44
CA VAL A 305 31.00 17.25 2.01
C VAL A 305 31.24 15.77 1.78
N SER A 306 31.18 14.97 2.83
CA SER A 306 31.24 13.51 2.74
C SER A 306 29.83 12.93 2.59
N PHE A 307 29.73 11.69 2.14
CA PHE A 307 28.46 10.98 2.06
C PHE A 307 28.64 9.49 2.41
N ASP A 308 27.84 9.01 3.36
CA ASP A 308 27.73 7.59 3.65
C ASP A 308 26.50 7.02 2.94
N ALA A 309 26.74 6.11 1.99
CA ALA A 309 25.70 5.46 1.19
C ALA A 309 24.88 4.42 1.98
N ALA A 310 25.28 4.08 3.21
CA ALA A 310 24.46 3.26 4.08
C ALA A 310 23.10 3.95 4.32
N PRO A 311 21.97 3.20 4.27
CA PRO A 311 20.63 3.78 4.37
C PRO A 311 20.46 4.76 5.55
N GLY A 312 20.34 6.05 5.19
CA GLY A 312 20.24 7.23 6.05
C GLY A 312 21.35 7.43 7.09
N ALA A 313 22.57 7.00 6.78
CA ALA A 313 23.74 7.46 7.52
C ALA A 313 23.94 8.98 7.32
N GLY A 314 23.90 9.46 6.06
CA GLY A 314 23.82 10.88 5.74
C GLY A 314 25.14 11.51 5.30
N ILE A 315 25.35 12.78 5.68
CA ILE A 315 26.51 13.58 5.27
C ILE A 315 27.35 14.05 6.45
N GLY A 316 28.62 14.28 6.19
CA GLY A 316 29.56 14.90 7.11
C GLY A 316 30.63 15.66 6.35
N THR A 317 31.87 15.58 6.81
CA THR A 317 33.03 16.20 6.17
C THR A 317 34.11 15.16 5.90
N ILE A 318 34.91 15.41 4.88
CA ILE A 318 36.10 14.62 4.58
C ILE A 318 37.17 15.55 3.99
N GLY A 319 38.45 15.27 4.22
CA GLY A 319 39.53 16.01 3.58
C GLY A 319 39.42 15.96 2.06
N SER A 320 39.62 17.07 1.35
CA SER A 320 39.26 17.20 -0.07
C SER A 320 39.90 16.16 -1.00
N GLY A 321 41.08 15.63 -0.67
CA GLY A 321 41.76 14.56 -1.42
C GLY A 321 41.63 13.15 -0.82
N SER A 322 40.90 12.98 0.29
CA SER A 322 40.74 11.68 0.96
C SER A 322 39.60 10.88 0.34
N SER A 323 39.78 9.55 0.31
CA SER A 323 38.77 8.56 -0.06
C SER A 323 38.54 7.52 1.04
N ASN A 324 39.14 7.73 2.22
CA ASN A 324 39.04 6.77 3.32
C ASN A 324 37.72 6.96 4.09
N PRO A 325 36.84 5.94 4.15
CA PRO A 325 35.56 6.03 4.84
C PRO A 325 35.67 6.27 6.35
N ALA A 326 36.83 6.04 6.97
CA ALA A 326 37.02 6.29 8.40
C ALA A 326 36.96 7.80 8.77
N PHE A 327 37.00 8.70 7.79
CA PHE A 327 37.08 10.15 7.99
C PHE A 327 35.91 10.90 7.34
N ILE A 328 34.72 10.29 7.33
CA ILE A 328 33.51 10.90 6.74
C ILE A 328 32.63 11.62 7.78
N THR A 329 32.84 11.38 9.07
CA THR A 329 32.09 12.06 10.13
C THR A 329 32.55 13.50 10.29
N LEU A 330 31.65 14.37 10.79
CA LEU A 330 32.07 15.63 11.39
C LEU A 330 32.88 15.31 12.63
N SER A 331 34.11 15.81 12.75
CA SER A 331 34.93 15.61 13.95
C SER A 331 35.24 16.90 14.71
N ARG A 332 35.11 16.83 16.04
CA ARG A 332 35.58 17.91 16.92
C ARG A 332 37.11 18.07 16.88
N GLU A 333 37.86 17.00 16.59
CA GLU A 333 39.33 17.00 16.61
C GLU A 333 39.92 18.03 15.63
N THR A 334 39.28 18.19 14.47
CA THR A 334 39.70 19.05 13.36
C THR A 334 38.77 20.26 13.15
N ASN A 335 37.96 20.60 14.17
CA ASN A 335 36.96 21.65 14.17
C ASN A 335 36.03 21.62 12.94
N GLU A 336 35.61 20.42 12.54
CA GLU A 336 34.77 20.23 11.36
C GLU A 336 33.31 20.55 11.62
N GLY A 337 32.61 20.96 10.55
CA GLY A 337 31.17 21.16 10.62
C GLY A 337 30.55 21.39 9.25
N LEU A 338 29.21 21.51 9.27
CA LEU A 338 28.39 21.83 8.10
C LEU A 338 27.60 23.09 8.37
N THR A 339 27.62 24.03 7.42
CA THR A 339 26.77 25.21 7.43
C THR A 339 25.65 25.03 6.43
N PHE A 340 24.41 25.05 6.91
CA PHE A 340 23.20 25.01 6.10
C PHE A 340 22.69 26.42 5.90
N THR A 341 22.45 26.82 4.66
CA THR A 341 21.86 28.12 4.30
C THR A 341 20.59 27.89 3.49
N PHE A 342 19.45 28.23 4.07
CA PHE A 342 18.12 28.05 3.51
C PHE A 342 17.67 29.28 2.71
N ASP A 343 16.93 29.06 1.64
CA ASP A 343 16.43 30.13 0.76
C ASP A 343 15.31 30.96 1.39
N SER A 344 14.71 30.44 2.47
CA SER A 344 13.63 31.08 3.20
C SER A 344 13.86 31.04 4.71
N PRO A 345 13.30 32.00 5.48
CA PRO A 345 13.42 32.01 6.93
C PRO A 345 12.52 30.95 7.59
N GLY A 346 13.03 30.30 8.63
CA GLY A 346 12.29 29.37 9.49
C GLY A 346 12.51 29.63 10.98
N ARG A 347 11.67 29.02 11.81
CA ARG A 347 11.67 29.20 13.29
C ARG A 347 12.15 27.95 14.03
N TYR A 348 11.96 26.78 13.44
CA TYR A 348 12.33 25.49 14.01
C TYR A 348 13.19 24.70 13.02
N LEU A 349 14.14 23.95 13.56
CA LEU A 349 14.99 23.01 12.84
C LEU A 349 14.67 21.59 13.34
N GLY A 350 14.15 20.74 12.47
CA GLY A 350 14.12 19.30 12.68
C GLY A 350 15.41 18.71 12.14
N ILE A 351 16.08 17.86 12.91
CA ILE A 351 17.34 17.23 12.48
C ILE A 351 17.45 15.82 13.02
N THR A 352 18.00 14.91 12.21
CA THR A 352 18.43 13.59 12.63
C THR A 352 19.96 13.50 12.49
N LEU A 353 20.63 13.14 13.58
CA LEU A 353 22.06 12.79 13.58
C LEU A 353 22.19 11.27 13.54
N SER A 354 23.24 10.77 12.88
CA SER A 354 23.61 9.36 12.94
C SER A 354 25.03 9.18 13.44
N LEU A 355 25.33 7.97 13.93
CA LEU A 355 26.55 7.68 14.66
C LEU A 355 26.72 8.58 15.89
N PHE A 356 25.61 9.07 16.46
CA PHE A 356 25.58 9.98 17.60
C PHE A 356 25.03 9.26 18.83
N GLY A 357 25.81 9.19 19.88
CA GLY A 357 25.52 8.34 21.04
C GLY A 357 26.42 8.65 22.22
N ASP A 358 27.43 7.79 22.41
CA ASP A 358 28.48 8.01 23.39
C ASP A 358 29.86 7.67 22.83
N LYS A 359 30.87 8.36 23.35
CA LYS A 359 32.28 8.09 23.13
C LYS A 359 32.90 7.68 24.44
N PHE A 360 33.41 6.45 24.50
CA PHE A 360 34.02 5.89 25.71
C PHE A 360 33.13 6.01 26.96
N GLY A 361 31.81 5.82 26.80
CA GLY A 361 30.83 5.92 27.88
C GLY A 361 30.36 7.34 28.19
N GLU A 362 30.81 8.36 27.45
CA GLU A 362 30.35 9.74 27.61
C GLU A 362 29.45 10.20 26.47
N LEU A 363 28.32 10.80 26.81
CA LEU A 363 27.37 11.30 25.83
C LEU A 363 28.00 12.38 24.94
N GLU A 364 27.85 12.18 23.64
CA GLU A 364 28.32 13.12 22.64
C GLU A 364 27.49 14.41 22.64
N ARG A 365 28.09 15.49 22.15
CA ARG A 365 27.53 16.83 22.17
C ARG A 365 27.62 17.50 20.80
N VAL A 366 26.59 18.25 20.47
CA VAL A 366 26.46 19.02 19.22
C VAL A 366 26.02 20.43 19.53
N SER A 367 26.55 21.42 18.81
CA SER A 367 26.02 22.77 18.81
C SER A 367 25.41 23.13 17.46
N PHE A 368 24.35 23.93 17.53
CA PHE A 368 23.65 24.54 16.42
C PHE A 368 23.79 26.05 16.55
N ASP A 369 24.54 26.66 15.64
CA ASP A 369 24.84 28.08 15.63
C ASP A 369 24.00 28.77 14.57
N PHE A 370 22.90 29.36 15.01
CA PHE A 370 21.94 30.03 14.12
C PHE A 370 22.32 31.49 13.92
N ILE A 371 22.10 32.03 12.71
CA ILE A 371 22.13 33.47 12.49
C ILE A 371 20.70 34.01 12.61
N VAL A 372 20.43 34.76 13.67
CA VAL A 372 19.14 35.39 13.98
C VAL A 372 19.33 36.89 14.07
N GLY A 373 18.67 37.65 13.19
CA GLY A 373 18.80 39.12 13.16
C GLY A 373 20.25 39.61 13.02
N GLY A 374 21.11 38.85 12.32
CA GLY A 374 22.54 39.14 12.14
C GLY A 374 23.45 38.77 13.30
N SER A 375 22.91 38.21 14.39
CA SER A 375 23.69 37.72 15.53
C SER A 375 23.69 36.19 15.60
N THR A 376 24.79 35.61 16.07
CA THR A 376 24.89 34.17 16.30
C THR A 376 24.18 33.78 17.61
N VAL A 377 23.24 32.85 17.53
CA VAL A 377 22.57 32.22 18.67
C VAL A 377 22.93 30.74 18.69
N ARG A 378 23.66 30.30 19.72
CA ARG A 378 24.10 28.91 19.87
C ARG A 378 23.14 28.12 20.76
N VAL A 379 22.67 26.98 20.25
CA VAL A 379 21.93 25.98 21.02
C VAL A 379 22.74 24.69 21.08
N THR A 380 23.03 24.18 22.28
CA THR A 380 23.79 22.93 22.45
C THR A 380 22.86 21.80 22.87
N LYS A 381 22.94 20.66 22.20
CA LYS A 381 22.25 19.42 22.56
C LYS A 381 23.27 18.32 22.90
N MET A 382 22.79 17.30 23.58
CA MET A 382 23.57 16.12 23.94
C MET A 382 22.79 14.88 23.53
N SER A 383 23.49 13.78 23.27
CA SER A 383 22.84 12.50 23.04
C SER A 383 21.98 12.10 24.26
N CYS A 384 20.87 11.41 24.01
CA CYS A 384 20.03 10.80 25.04
C CYS A 384 20.14 9.26 25.06
N ARG A 385 21.12 8.69 24.35
CA ARG A 385 21.32 7.23 24.25
C ARG A 385 22.80 6.85 24.32
N SER A 386 23.05 5.62 24.76
CA SER A 386 24.34 4.96 24.62
C SER A 386 24.47 4.26 23.25
N GLY A 387 25.71 4.14 22.77
CA GLY A 387 26.12 3.51 21.53
C GLY A 387 25.84 4.37 20.30
N ASN A 388 26.67 4.21 19.27
CA ASN A 388 26.48 4.88 17.99
C ASN A 388 25.14 4.50 17.39
N GLY A 389 24.26 5.48 17.24
CA GLY A 389 22.93 5.29 16.70
C GLY A 389 22.40 6.57 16.09
N ARG A 390 21.10 6.59 15.83
CA ARG A 390 20.41 7.78 15.38
C ARG A 390 19.71 8.47 16.54
N VAL A 391 19.62 9.79 16.42
CA VAL A 391 19.03 10.70 17.40
C VAL A 391 18.35 11.84 16.65
N ASN A 392 17.10 12.16 17.02
CA ASN A 392 16.40 13.32 16.49
C ASN A 392 16.35 14.46 17.50
N PHE A 393 16.43 15.69 16.97
CA PHE A 393 16.15 16.90 17.72
C PHE A 393 15.17 17.79 16.96
N THR A 394 14.34 18.49 17.72
CA THR A 394 13.70 19.74 17.29
C THR A 394 14.39 20.89 18.02
N VAL A 395 14.98 21.82 17.27
CA VAL A 395 15.78 22.92 17.81
C VAL A 395 15.15 24.25 17.40
N THR A 396 15.16 25.23 18.29
CA THR A 396 14.77 26.61 17.96
C THR A 396 15.74 27.60 18.60
N PRO A 397 16.22 28.61 17.85
CA PRO A 397 17.03 29.69 18.41
C PRO A 397 16.17 30.82 19.00
N GLY A 398 14.84 30.68 19.05
CA GLY A 398 13.93 31.72 19.56
C GLY A 398 13.66 32.88 18.58
N GLY A 399 14.20 32.82 17.36
CA GLY A 399 13.99 33.80 16.30
C GLY A 399 14.01 33.14 14.91
N ASP A 400 13.73 33.92 13.87
CA ASP A 400 13.78 33.42 12.49
C ASP A 400 15.24 33.34 12.03
N PHE A 401 15.59 32.25 11.36
CA PHE A 401 16.93 32.00 10.84
C PHE A 401 16.86 31.55 9.38
N THR A 402 17.88 31.89 8.62
CA THR A 402 18.16 31.32 7.29
C THR A 402 19.45 30.53 7.26
N GLN A 403 20.23 30.55 8.34
CA GLN A 403 21.51 29.86 8.41
C GLN A 403 21.70 29.19 9.77
N VAL A 404 22.24 27.97 9.74
CA VAL A 404 22.68 27.23 10.93
C VAL A 404 23.98 26.48 10.64
N SER A 405 24.97 26.61 11.52
CA SER A 405 26.19 25.80 11.51
C SER A 405 26.08 24.69 12.55
N ILE A 406 26.42 23.47 12.16
CA ILE A 406 26.33 22.27 12.98
C ILE A 406 27.73 21.76 13.27
N GLU A 407 28.07 21.71 14.55
CA GLU A 407 29.43 21.43 15.02
C GLU A 407 29.42 20.37 16.11
N PRO A 408 30.29 19.35 16.02
CA PRO A 408 30.59 18.49 17.15
C PRO A 408 31.27 19.28 18.28
N ARG A 409 30.99 18.87 19.52
CA ARG A 409 31.57 19.48 20.73
C ARG A 409 32.34 18.43 21.54
N LEU A 410 33.13 18.90 22.49
CA LEU A 410 33.69 18.02 23.51
C LEU A 410 32.55 17.39 24.32
N THR A 411 32.69 16.11 24.67
CA THR A 411 31.78 15.37 25.55
C THR A 411 31.66 16.05 26.93
N GLN A 412 30.72 15.59 27.76
CA GLN A 412 30.33 16.31 28.98
C GLN A 412 31.42 16.43 30.06
N PHE A 413 32.20 15.38 30.34
CA PHE A 413 33.12 15.40 31.49
C PHE A 413 34.59 15.20 31.12
N PHE A 414 34.93 14.20 30.31
CA PHE A 414 36.32 13.84 30.00
C PHE A 414 36.86 14.48 28.72
N ASN A 415 36.07 15.35 28.06
CA ASN A 415 36.47 16.11 26.87
C ASN A 415 36.96 15.23 25.71
N PHE A 416 36.30 14.12 25.45
CA PHE A 416 36.50 13.37 24.21
C PHE A 416 35.91 14.13 23.01
N TYR A 417 36.41 13.84 21.82
CA TYR A 417 35.90 14.40 20.57
C TYR A 417 34.63 13.66 20.16
N SER A 418 33.52 14.39 20.05
CA SER A 418 32.30 13.86 19.43
C SER A 418 32.51 13.78 17.92
N ASP A 419 32.02 12.71 17.30
CA ASP A 419 32.04 12.56 15.84
C ASP A 419 30.72 11.95 15.35
N PHE A 420 30.07 12.56 14.36
CA PHE A 420 28.78 12.08 13.85
C PHE A 420 28.51 12.51 12.41
N LEU A 421 27.43 12.02 11.83
CA LEU A 421 26.89 12.48 10.54
C LEU A 421 25.56 13.20 10.76
N VAL A 422 25.21 14.08 9.83
CA VAL A 422 23.87 14.65 9.70
C VAL A 422 23.08 13.74 8.74
N ALA A 423 22.17 12.95 9.30
CA ALA A 423 21.36 11.98 8.57
C ALA A 423 20.21 12.63 7.80
N ASP A 424 19.63 13.69 8.38
CA ASP A 424 18.50 14.39 7.77
C ASP A 424 18.26 15.76 8.41
N ILE A 425 17.63 16.68 7.68
CA ILE A 425 17.35 18.05 8.13
C ILE A 425 16.03 18.59 7.54
N ALA A 426 15.33 19.44 8.30
CA ALA A 426 14.21 20.22 7.82
C ALA A 426 14.11 21.56 8.56
N GLN A 427 13.76 22.61 7.82
CA GLN A 427 13.42 23.91 8.36
C GLN A 427 11.90 24.08 8.35
N CYS A 428 11.32 24.52 9.47
CA CYS A 428 9.88 24.71 9.60
C CYS A 428 9.50 26.13 10.04
N PRO A 429 8.31 26.62 9.62
CA PRO A 429 7.79 27.91 10.06
C PRO A 429 7.36 27.89 11.53
N SER A 430 7.09 29.07 12.08
CA SER A 430 6.63 29.24 13.48
C SER A 430 5.33 28.50 13.82
N SER A 431 4.50 28.19 12.82
CA SER A 431 3.25 27.44 12.99
C SER A 431 3.47 25.94 13.23
N ASN A 432 4.70 25.42 13.10
CA ASN A 432 5.03 24.01 13.29
C ASN A 432 6.14 23.82 14.36
N PRO A 433 5.79 23.93 15.66
CA PRO A 433 6.75 23.74 16.75
C PRO A 433 7.22 22.29 16.91
N SER A 434 6.49 21.33 16.33
CA SER A 434 6.82 19.90 16.28
C SER A 434 7.63 19.55 15.02
N CYS A 435 8.48 20.46 14.55
CA CYS A 435 9.28 20.29 13.35
C CYS A 435 10.13 19.01 13.43
N ARG A 436 10.02 18.15 12.43
CA ARG A 436 10.74 16.89 12.33
C ARG A 436 11.43 16.80 10.98
N ALA A 437 12.66 16.31 10.98
CA ALA A 437 13.32 15.92 9.73
C ALA A 437 12.53 14.74 9.11
N PRO A 438 12.46 14.64 7.78
CA PRO A 438 11.66 13.60 7.14
C PRO A 438 12.02 12.18 7.62
N GLY A 439 13.29 11.84 7.70
CA GLY A 439 13.84 10.55 8.14
C GLY A 439 13.93 10.36 9.65
N SER A 440 13.19 11.15 10.43
CA SER A 440 13.15 11.01 11.89
C SER A 440 12.40 9.75 12.33
N ILE A 441 12.95 9.05 13.33
CA ILE A 441 12.36 7.86 13.94
C ILE A 441 11.86 8.22 15.35
N PRO A 442 10.54 8.17 15.65
CA PRO A 442 10.00 8.69 16.92
C PRO A 442 10.61 8.09 18.20
N SER A 443 11.06 6.84 18.19
CA SER A 443 11.73 6.21 19.34
C SER A 443 13.12 6.77 19.63
N GLU A 444 13.68 7.58 18.73
CA GLU A 444 15.01 8.16 18.81
C GLU A 444 14.97 9.67 19.09
N ASP A 445 13.80 10.20 19.47
CA ASP A 445 13.66 11.60 19.83
C ASP A 445 14.32 11.90 21.18
N CYS A 446 15.27 12.83 21.16
CA CYS A 446 15.83 13.38 22.38
C CYS A 446 15.14 14.70 22.75
N PRO A 447 15.02 14.99 24.06
CA PRO A 447 14.41 16.22 24.56
C PRO A 447 15.16 17.50 24.17
#